data_AF-A0A5J5IWD4-F1
#
_entry.id   AF-A0A5J5IWD4-F1
#
_cell.length_a   1.000
_cell.length_b   1.000
_cell.length_c   1.000
_cell.angle_alpha   90.00
_cell.angle_beta   90.00
_cell.angle_gamma   90.00
#
_symmetry.space_group_name_H-M   'P 1'
#
loop_
_entity.id
_entity.type
_entity.pdbx_description
1 polymer ?
#
loop_
_entity_poly.entity_id
_entity_poly.type
_entity_poly.pdbx_seq_one_letter_code
_entity_poly.pdbx_strand_id
1 'polypeptide(L)'
;MSRRARRERDTLEYLSAARRFIRRAGERVADADEFELAELVELRGALEDAIRVAIAGQRSYGRSWAHIGDALGITRQSAQERYAEKVPA
;
A
#
# COMPACT_ATOMS: atom_id res chain seq x y z
N MET A 1 20.55 16.29 -9.25
CA MET A 1 19.67 15.25 -8.65
C MET A 1 19.49 14.11 -9.65
N SER A 2 19.52 12.84 -9.20
CA SER A 2 19.34 11.68 -10.09
C SER A 2 17.87 11.46 -10.45
N ARG A 3 17.59 10.84 -11.61
CA ARG A 3 16.21 10.47 -12.03
C ARG A 3 15.50 9.61 -10.98
N ARG A 4 16.24 8.75 -10.28
CA ARG A 4 15.73 7.90 -9.19
C ARG A 4 15.27 8.71 -7.99
N ALA A 5 16.09 9.64 -7.52
CA ALA A 5 15.73 10.50 -6.38
C ALA A 5 14.51 11.38 -6.69
N ARG A 6 14.37 11.86 -7.94
CA ARG A 6 13.16 12.58 -8.37
C ARG A 6 11.92 11.68 -8.34
N ARG A 7 11.97 10.49 -8.95
CA ARG A 7 10.83 9.54 -8.94
C ARG A 7 10.41 9.15 -7.52
N GLU A 8 11.36 8.97 -6.62
CA GLU A 8 11.07 8.68 -5.21
C GLU A 8 10.31 9.83 -4.55
N ARG A 9 10.74 11.08 -4.77
CA ARG A 9 10.01 12.27 -4.29
C ARG A 9 8.60 12.36 -4.87
N ASP A 10 8.47 12.19 -6.18
CA ASP A 10 7.18 12.24 -6.87
C ASP A 10 6.21 11.19 -6.29
N THR A 11 6.70 9.97 -6.01
CA THR A 11 5.91 8.92 -5.36
C THR A 11 5.53 9.27 -3.92
N LEU A 12 6.45 9.84 -3.12
CA LEU A 12 6.15 10.25 -1.75
C LEU A 12 5.12 11.39 -1.69
N GLU A 13 5.20 12.35 -2.60
CA GLU A 13 4.21 13.43 -2.75
C GLU A 13 2.83 12.87 -3.13
N TYR A 14 2.79 11.91 -4.06
CA TYR A 14 1.56 11.20 -4.43
C TYR A 14 0.93 10.47 -3.22
N LEU A 15 1.73 9.72 -2.46
CA LEU A 15 1.26 9.01 -1.26
C LEU A 15 0.75 9.98 -0.17
N SER A 16 1.37 11.15 -0.04
CA SER A 16 0.89 12.22 0.85
C SER A 16 -0.47 12.77 0.40
N ALA A 17 -0.69 12.96 -0.90
CA ALA A 17 -2.00 13.32 -1.45
C ALA A 17 -3.05 12.23 -1.18
N ALA A 18 -2.74 10.97 -1.47
CA ALA A 18 -3.63 9.83 -1.20
C ALA A 18 -4.06 9.77 0.28
N ARG A 19 -3.11 9.92 1.22
CA ARG A 19 -3.41 9.97 2.66
C ARG A 19 -4.37 11.10 3.02
N ARG A 20 -4.20 12.28 2.41
CA ARG A 20 -5.11 13.43 2.61
C ARG A 20 -6.51 13.12 2.08
N PHE A 21 -6.64 12.48 0.93
CA PHE A 21 -7.94 12.08 0.38
C PHE A 21 -8.65 11.06 1.27
N ILE A 22 -7.96 10.01 1.74
CA ILE A 22 -8.55 9.01 2.65
C ILE A 22 -9.07 9.67 3.93
N ARG A 23 -8.28 10.56 4.55
CA ARG A 23 -8.75 11.31 5.74
C ARG A 23 -10.01 12.11 5.43
N ARG A 24 -10.02 12.84 4.31
CA ARG A 24 -11.16 13.65 3.88
C ARG A 24 -12.38 12.82 3.47
N ALA A 25 -12.20 11.56 3.06
CA ALA A 25 -13.29 10.63 2.79
C ALA A 25 -13.97 10.24 4.10
N GLY A 26 -13.21 9.85 5.13
CA GLY A 26 -13.76 9.54 6.45
C GLY A 26 -14.55 10.71 7.07
N GLU A 27 -14.03 11.94 6.95
CA GLU A 27 -14.75 13.14 7.41
C GLU A 27 -16.07 13.38 6.67
N ARG A 28 -16.16 13.07 5.37
CA ARG A 28 -17.40 13.21 4.60
C ARG A 28 -18.41 12.12 4.93
N VAL A 29 -17.92 10.91 5.16
CA VAL A 29 -18.76 9.75 5.49
C VAL A 29 -19.36 9.87 6.89
N ALA A 30 -18.74 10.62 7.79
CA ALA A 30 -19.29 10.87 9.13
C ALA A 30 -20.69 11.52 9.13
N ASP A 31 -21.00 12.30 8.08
CA ASP A 31 -22.29 12.97 7.90
C ASP A 31 -23.15 12.28 6.80
N ALA A 32 -22.77 11.08 6.34
CA ALA A 32 -23.40 10.33 5.25
C ALA A 32 -24.14 9.08 5.76
N ASP A 33 -24.67 8.24 4.84
CA ASP A 33 -25.44 7.04 5.19
C ASP A 33 -24.61 5.75 5.17
N GLU A 34 -25.25 4.61 5.47
CA GLU A 34 -24.61 3.31 5.54
C GLU A 34 -24.01 2.81 4.20
N PHE A 35 -24.50 3.27 3.06
CA PHE A 35 -23.97 2.91 1.75
C PHE A 35 -22.60 3.56 1.53
N GLU A 36 -22.43 4.84 1.85
CA GLU A 36 -21.10 5.46 1.75
C GLU A 36 -20.11 4.90 2.77
N LEU A 37 -20.59 4.47 3.94
CA LEU A 37 -19.75 3.76 4.91
C LEU A 37 -19.25 2.43 4.34
N ALA A 38 -20.11 1.66 3.67
CA ALA A 38 -19.71 0.42 3.01
C ALA A 38 -18.63 0.68 1.94
N GLU A 39 -18.82 1.68 1.08
CA GLU A 39 -17.83 2.07 0.07
C GLU A 39 -16.49 2.52 0.68
N LEU A 40 -16.52 3.27 1.79
CA LEU A 40 -15.30 3.64 2.53
C LEU A 40 -14.57 2.42 3.07
N VAL A 41 -15.30 1.40 3.55
CA VAL A 41 -14.72 0.15 4.04
C VAL A 41 -14.08 -0.64 2.89
N GLU A 42 -14.67 -0.65 1.71
CA GLU A 42 -14.11 -1.32 0.52
C GLU A 42 -12.75 -0.76 0.10
N LEU A 43 -12.47 0.53 0.37
CA LEU A 43 -11.14 1.11 0.12
C LEU A 43 -10.01 0.39 0.88
N ARG A 44 -10.32 -0.30 2.00
CA ARG A 44 -9.33 -1.15 2.69
C ARG A 44 -8.86 -2.28 1.77
N GLY A 45 -9.78 -2.96 1.09
CA GLY A 45 -9.46 -4.05 0.16
C GLY A 45 -8.63 -3.52 -1.02
N ALA A 46 -9.06 -2.41 -1.61
CA ALA A 46 -8.33 -1.77 -2.70
C ALA A 46 -6.90 -1.35 -2.32
N LEU A 47 -6.71 -0.84 -1.10
CA LEU A 47 -5.37 -0.49 -0.60
C LEU A 47 -4.49 -1.72 -0.39
N GLU A 48 -5.04 -2.80 0.17
CA GLU A 48 -4.32 -4.07 0.34
C GLU A 48 -3.86 -4.65 -1.01
N ASP A 49 -4.72 -4.61 -2.04
CA ASP A 49 -4.35 -5.05 -3.39
C ASP A 49 -3.26 -4.18 -4.02
N ALA A 50 -3.34 -2.86 -3.85
CA ALA A 50 -2.30 -1.95 -4.29
C ALA A 50 -0.95 -2.23 -3.59
N ILE A 51 -0.97 -2.56 -2.30
CA ILE A 51 0.23 -2.95 -1.53
C ILE A 51 0.84 -4.24 -2.11
N ARG A 52 0.02 -5.26 -2.42
CA ARG A 52 0.50 -6.50 -3.05
C ARG A 52 1.19 -6.23 -4.39
N VAL A 53 0.59 -5.40 -5.24
CA VAL A 53 1.18 -4.99 -6.53
C VAL A 53 2.53 -4.29 -6.32
N ALA A 54 2.61 -3.37 -5.36
CA ALA A 54 3.85 -2.66 -5.05
C ALA A 54 4.95 -3.60 -4.55
N ILE A 55 4.61 -4.57 -3.68
CA ILE A 55 5.54 -5.57 -3.17
C ILE A 55 6.00 -6.51 -4.28
N ALA A 56 5.10 -7.00 -5.13
CA ALA A 56 5.45 -7.81 -6.30
C ALA A 56 6.43 -7.07 -7.22
N GLY A 57 6.18 -5.79 -7.50
CA GLY A 57 7.11 -4.94 -8.23
C GLY A 57 8.47 -4.79 -7.55
N GLN A 58 8.52 -4.52 -6.24
CA GLN A 58 9.78 -4.45 -5.49
C GLN A 58 10.56 -5.77 -5.57
N ARG A 59 9.85 -6.91 -5.48
CA ARG A 59 10.42 -8.26 -5.62
C ARG A 59 10.97 -8.50 -7.01
N SER A 60 10.28 -8.09 -8.07
CA SER A 60 10.77 -8.24 -9.45
C SER A 60 12.01 -7.38 -9.72
N TYR A 61 12.19 -6.26 -9.02
CA TYR A 61 13.42 -5.46 -9.05
C TYR A 61 14.53 -5.97 -8.11
N GLY A 62 14.38 -7.17 -7.53
CA GLY A 62 15.42 -7.85 -6.75
C GLY A 62 15.47 -7.49 -5.26
N ARG A 63 14.48 -6.77 -4.72
CA ARG A 63 14.44 -6.52 -3.26
C ARG A 63 14.18 -7.82 -2.50
N SER A 64 14.97 -8.08 -1.46
CA SER A 64 14.78 -9.26 -0.61
C SER A 64 13.59 -9.10 0.34
N TRP A 65 13.03 -10.22 0.80
CA TRP A 65 12.00 -10.22 1.85
C TRP A 65 12.48 -9.56 3.15
N ALA A 66 13.79 -9.60 3.44
CA ALA A 66 14.34 -8.93 4.61
C ALA A 66 14.21 -7.41 4.47
N HIS A 67 14.65 -6.84 3.33
CA HIS A 67 14.51 -5.41 3.06
C HIS A 67 13.04 -4.95 3.09
N ILE A 68 12.12 -5.77 2.57
CA ILE A 68 10.69 -5.46 2.59
C ILE A 68 10.15 -5.53 4.03
N GLY A 69 10.54 -6.54 4.81
CA GLY A 69 10.17 -6.66 6.21
C GLY A 69 10.63 -5.46 7.03
N ASP A 70 11.90 -5.06 6.87
CA ASP A 70 12.46 -3.87 7.54
C ASP A 70 11.68 -2.60 7.20
N ALA A 71 11.33 -2.40 5.92
CA ALA A 71 10.54 -1.25 5.47
C ALA A 71 9.11 -1.24 6.01
N LEU A 72 8.53 -2.41 6.26
CA LEU A 72 7.17 -2.59 6.79
C LEU A 72 7.14 -2.69 8.33
N GLY A 73 8.28 -2.73 9.00
CA GLY A 73 8.38 -2.93 10.45
C GLY A 73 7.96 -4.33 10.92
N ILE A 74 8.12 -5.36 10.07
CA ILE A 74 7.77 -6.75 10.38
C ILE A 74 8.93 -7.69 10.07
N THR A 75 8.88 -8.92 10.59
CA THR A 75 9.92 -9.92 10.29
C THR A 75 9.89 -10.32 8.81
N ARG A 76 11.05 -10.78 8.30
CA ARG A 76 11.16 -11.37 6.95
C ARG A 76 10.14 -12.47 6.72
N GLN A 77 9.95 -13.35 7.70
CA GLN A 77 9.03 -14.47 7.65
C GLN A 77 7.59 -13.97 7.55
N SER A 78 7.20 -12.99 8.37
CA SER A 78 5.88 -12.37 8.32
C SER A 78 5.62 -11.67 6.98
N ALA A 79 6.63 -11.00 6.40
CA ALA A 79 6.51 -10.39 5.08
C ALA A 79 6.31 -11.43 3.98
N GLN A 80 7.09 -12.52 4.01
CA GLN A 80 6.97 -13.61 3.05
C GLN A 80 5.62 -14.32 3.18
N GLU A 81 5.19 -14.66 4.39
CA GLU A 81 3.91 -15.33 4.65
C GLU A 81 2.72 -14.50 4.16
N ARG A 82 2.76 -13.18 4.37
CA ARG A 82 1.65 -12.29 4.01
C ARG A 82 1.57 -11.97 2.52
N TYR A 83 2.70 -11.85 1.84
CA TYR A 83 2.75 -11.27 0.50
C TYR A 83 3.41 -12.13 -0.57
N ALA A 84 3.97 -13.30 -0.24
CA ALA A 84 4.35 -14.25 -1.29
C ALA A 84 3.08 -14.71 -2.03
N GLU A 85 3.14 -14.72 -3.36
CA GLU A 85 2.10 -15.37 -4.16
C GLU A 85 2.00 -16.82 -3.67
N LYS A 86 0.79 -17.20 -3.23
CA LYS A 86 0.48 -18.61 -3.01
C LYS A 86 0.45 -19.24 -4.40
N VAL A 87 1.55 -19.83 -4.83
CA VAL A 87 1.54 -20.69 -6.00
C VAL A 87 0.56 -21.83 -5.67
N PRO A 88 -0.57 -21.95 -6.38
CA PRO A 88 -1.44 -23.11 -6.19
C PRO A 88 -0.62 -24.36 -6.56
N ALA A 89 -0.70 -25.38 -5.70
CA ALA A 89 -0.05 -26.68 -5.91
C ALA A 89 -0.62 -27.41 -7.14
#